data_AF-A0A117P886-F1
#
_entry.id   AF-A0A117P886-F1
#
_cell.length_a   1.000
_cell.length_b   1.000
_cell.length_c   1.000
_cell.angle_alpha   90.00
_cell.angle_beta   90.00
_cell.angle_gamma   90.00
#
_symmetry.space_group_name_H-M   'P 1'
#
loop_
_entity.id
_entity.type
_entity.pdbx_description
1 polymer ?
#
loop_
_entity_poly.entity_id
_entity_poly.type
_entity_poly.pdbx_seq_one_letter_code
_entity_poly.pdbx_strand_id
1 'polypeptide(L)' 'MSASESKAPSEVRPRPYAPVAGVSVRDLLAANAAATLISTPPREPEAGQQRAEPAERHREAA' A
#
# COMPACT_ATOMS: atom_id res chain seq x y z
N MET A 1 -44.30 28.91 -38.21
CA MET A 1 -44.50 27.78 -37.26
C MET A 1 -43.19 27.56 -36.52
N SER A 2 -43.32 27.20 -35.25
CA SER A 2 -42.41 27.47 -34.13
C SER A 2 -41.04 26.78 -34.13
N ALA A 3 -40.21 27.34 -33.25
CA ALA A 3 -38.78 27.18 -33.07
C ALA A 3 -38.29 25.77 -32.72
N SER A 4 -37.02 25.58 -33.08
CA SER A 4 -36.11 24.46 -32.90
C SER A 4 -36.35 23.63 -31.64
N GLU A 5 -36.55 22.31 -31.82
CA GLU A 5 -36.37 21.32 -30.78
C GLU A 5 -34.91 21.33 -30.32
N SER A 6 -34.68 21.97 -29.17
CA SER A 6 -33.45 21.85 -28.41
C SER A 6 -33.40 20.45 -27.81
N LYS A 7 -32.65 19.55 -28.45
CA LYS A 7 -32.28 18.26 -27.88
C LYS A 7 -31.37 18.53 -26.68
N ALA A 8 -31.93 18.44 -25.47
CA ALA A 8 -31.18 18.58 -24.23
C ALA A 8 -29.95 17.65 -24.25
N PRO A 9 -28.76 18.13 -23.87
CA PRO A 9 -27.61 17.26 -23.70
C PRO A 9 -27.97 16.25 -22.61
N SER A 10 -27.95 14.97 -22.97
CA SER A 10 -28.07 13.87 -22.02
C SER A 10 -27.02 14.07 -20.94
N GLU A 11 -27.45 14.50 -19.75
CA GLU A 11 -26.59 14.60 -18.59
C GLU A 11 -25.93 13.24 -18.37
N VAL A 12 -24.63 13.18 -18.63
CA VAL A 12 -23.81 12.01 -18.30
C VAL A 12 -23.73 11.99 -16.79
N ARG A 13 -24.73 11.38 -16.15
CA ARG A 13 -24.74 11.18 -14.71
C ARG A 13 -23.47 10.39 -14.37
N PRO A 14 -22.55 10.91 -13.53
CA PRO A 14 -21.39 10.14 -13.13
C PRO A 14 -21.91 8.86 -12.48
N ARG A 15 -21.55 7.72 -13.05
CA ARG A 15 -21.91 6.42 -12.47
C ARG A 15 -21.30 6.39 -11.07
N PRO A 16 -22.07 6.01 -10.03
CA PRO A 16 -21.48 5.81 -8.72
C PRO A 16 -20.33 4.81 -8.90
N TYR A 17 -19.13 5.16 -8.40
CA TYR A 17 -18.00 4.25 -8.38
C TYR A 17 -18.51 2.91 -7.86
N ALA A 18 -18.28 1.85 -8.64
CA ALA A 18 -18.64 0.50 -8.21
C ALA A 18 -18.10 0.33 -6.78
N PRO A 19 -18.88 -0.23 -5.83
CA PRO A 19 -18.40 -0.39 -4.47
C PRO A 19 -17.14 -1.25 -4.54
N VAL A 20 -15.98 -0.61 -4.42
CA VAL A 20 -14.72 -1.30 -4.24
C VAL A 20 -14.90 -1.98 -2.90
N ALA A 21 -14.96 -3.31 -2.89
CA ALA A 21 -14.98 -4.06 -1.64
C ALA A 21 -13.81 -3.52 -0.81
N GLY A 22 -14.14 -2.86 0.31
CA GLY A 22 -13.14 -2.20 1.14
C GLY A 22 -12.10 -3.24 1.58
N VAL A 23 -10.83 -2.87 1.56
CA VAL A 23 -9.78 -3.73 2.10
C VAL A 23 -9.93 -3.78 3.62
N SER A 24 -9.85 -4.97 4.21
CA SER A 24 -9.81 -5.07 5.66
C SER A 24 -8.48 -4.51 6.18
N VAL A 25 -8.47 -3.96 7.40
CA VAL A 25 -7.22 -3.49 8.03
C VAL A 25 -6.19 -4.63 8.13
N ARG A 26 -6.67 -5.86 8.31
CA ARG A 26 -5.84 -7.06 8.32
C ARG A 26 -5.14 -7.28 6.98
N ASP A 27 -5.86 -7.13 5.87
CA ASP A 27 -5.28 -7.28 4.53
C ASP A 27 -4.26 -6.18 4.23
N LEU A 28 -4.51 -4.95 4.71
CA LEU A 28 -3.54 -3.85 4.59
C LEU A 28 -2.25 -4.14 5.37
N LEU A 29 -2.35 -4.65 6.60
CA LEU A 29 -1.19 -5.02 7.42
C LEU A 29 -0.43 -6.20 6.79
N ALA A 30 -1.13 -7.21 6.28
CA ALA A 30 -0.53 -8.34 5.59
C ALA A 30 0.20 -7.90 4.31
N ALA A 31 -0.40 -7.01 3.52
CA ALA A 31 0.23 -6.45 2.33
C ALA A 31 1.49 -5.66 2.66
N ASN A 32 1.50 -4.89 3.75
CA ASN A 32 2.69 -4.15 4.19
C ASN A 32 3.83 -5.10 4.61
N ALA A 33 3.52 -6.14 5.38
CA ALA A 33 4.51 -7.17 5.76
C ALA A 33 5.11 -7.87 4.52
N ALA A 34 4.27 -8.20 3.53
CA ALA A 34 4.72 -8.76 2.27
C ALA A 34 5.61 -7.79 1.48
N ALA A 35 5.22 -6.51 1.39
CA ALA A 35 6.02 -5.47 0.73
C ALA A 35 7.41 -5.32 1.36
N THR A 36 7.51 -5.43 2.68
CA THR A 36 8.79 -5.40 3.41
C THR A 36 9.68 -6.57 3.01
N LEU A 37 9.15 -7.78 2.88
CA LEU A 37 9.91 -8.95 2.42
C LEU A 37 10.41 -8.80 0.98
N ILE A 38 9.68 -8.08 0.14
CA ILE A 38 10.06 -7.81 -1.25
C ILE A 38 11.14 -6.71 -1.32
N SER A 39 10.93 -5.60 -0.61
CA SER A 39 11.88 -4.47 -0.60
C SER A 39 13.15 -4.78 0.17
N THR A 40 13.05 -5.69 1.11
CA THR A 40 14.12 -6.06 2.03
C THR A 40 14.13 -7.57 2.13
N PRO A 41 14.63 -8.25 1.08
CA PRO A 41 14.73 -9.70 1.11
C PRO A 41 15.53 -10.13 2.34
N PRO A 42 15.07 -11.17 3.08
CA PRO A 42 15.85 -11.69 4.18
C PRO A 42 17.22 -12.09 3.66
N ARG A 43 18.26 -11.83 4.45
CA ARG A 43 19.58 -12.40 4.15
C ARG A 43 19.42 -13.91 4.07
N GLU A 44 20.13 -14.52 3.12
CA GLU A 44 20.22 -15.96 3.06
C GLU A 44 20.56 -16.48 4.47
N PRO A 45 19.87 -17.53 4.95
CA PRO A 45 20.22 -18.13 6.22
C PRO A 45 21.69 -18.52 6.14
N GLU A 46 22.52 -17.76 6.86
CA GLU A 46 23.95 -17.99 7.00
C GLU A 46 24.12 -19.44 7.46
N ALA A 47 24.54 -20.33 6.57
CA ALA A 47 24.95 -21.66 6.94
C ALA A 47 26.24 -21.52 7.77
N GLY A 48 26.10 -21.20 9.05
CA GLY A 48 27.18 -21.26 10.04
C GLY A 48 27.71 -19.96 10.63
N GLN A 49 26.99 -18.83 10.63
CA GLN A 49 27.46 -17.64 11.35
C GLN A 49 26.70 -17.42 12.66
N GLN A 50 27.41 -17.72 13.74
CA GLN A 50 27.01 -17.45 15.12
C GLN A 50 26.53 -16.00 15.26
N ARG A 51 25.37 -15.84 15.89
CA ARG A 51 24.72 -14.59 16.29
C ARG A 51 25.77 -13.61 16.86
N ALA A 52 26.18 -12.63 16.07
CA ALA A 52 26.92 -11.48 16.60
C ALA A 52 25.90 -10.61 17.35
N GLU A 53 25.94 -10.68 18.68
CA GLU A 53 25.18 -9.78 19.56
C GLU A 53 25.49 -8.31 19.22
N PRO A 54 24.50 -7.41 19.31
CA PRO A 54 24.71 -6.01 18.99
C PRO A 54 25.70 -5.40 20.00
N ALA A 55 26.84 -4.89 19.51
CA ALA A 55 27.77 -4.15 20.34
C ALA A 55 27.13 -2.81 20.75
N GLU A 56 26.53 -2.75 21.94
CA GLU A 56 26.22 -1.50 22.62
C GLU A 56 27.53 -0.74 22.84
N ARG A 57 27.83 0.23 21.97
CA ARG A 57 28.86 1.23 22.24
C ARG A 57 28.22 2.38 23.01
N HIS A 58 28.23 2.27 24.34
CA HIS A 58 28.07 3.41 25.22
C HIS A 58 29.26 4.35 25.02
N ARG A 59 29.06 5.40 24.22
CA ARG A 59 30.01 6.52 24.14
C ARG A 59 29.71 7.46 25.30
N GLU A 60 30.43 7.28 26.41
CA GLU A 60 30.49 8.28 27.47
C GLU A 60 31.15 9.55 26.90
N ALA A 61 30.47 10.68 27.04
CA ALA A 61 31.02 12.01 26.80
C ALA A 61 31.66 12.49 28.11
N ALA A 62 32.93 12.89 28.04
CA ALA A 62 33.69 13.52 29.12
C ALA A 62 33.34 15.01 29.26
#